data_AF-A0A928H7E3-F1
#
_entry.id   AF-A0A928H7E3-F1
#
_cell.length_a   1.000
_cell.length_b   1.000
_cell.length_c   1.000
_cell.angle_alpha   90.00
_cell.angle_beta   90.00
_cell.angle_gamma   90.00
#
_symmetry.space_group_name_H-M   'P 1'
#
loop_
_entity.id
_entity.type
_entity.pdbx_description
1 polymer ?
#
loop_
_entity_poly.entity_id
_entity_poly.type
_entity_poly.pdbx_seq_one_letter_code
_entity_poly.pdbx_strand_id
1 'polypeptide(L)'
;MMQINIEKQSPAILEKTADGFFADFALAAFGRLFYEIEVDEPCKVEMAIGEVLAAPGKIEREPGGYRCIKVAEVELQKGVNRGFMFIKKHRSPYQDDYQRSKVLTPENAGGEIAPFRYAEVKGKIKSVKFTRHALFAPFDDDAAQFNCSDERLNKVWEFCKYSMKATSCFGIYVDGDRERQAFEGDCYINALGAYCTGGGYEVARRTLDFMISFYPIPAIEYRLFTPILVRDYFLYSGDTDIYRYWKSDMPEKFM
;
A
#
# COMPACT_ATOMS: atom_id res chain seq x y z
N MET A 1 16.07 -5.88 9.34
CA MET A 1 14.78 -5.66 8.64
C MET A 1 14.67 -4.18 8.34
N MET A 2 14.33 -3.79 7.10
CA MET A 2 14.06 -2.37 6.76
C MET A 2 12.94 -1.83 7.63
N GLN A 3 13.08 -0.58 8.05
CA GLN A 3 12.09 0.12 8.83
C GLN A 3 10.97 0.61 7.92
N ILE A 4 9.75 0.08 8.10
CA ILE A 4 8.54 0.66 7.51
C ILE A 4 8.02 1.72 8.46
N ASN A 5 7.85 2.95 7.98
CA ASN A 5 7.36 4.07 8.75
C ASN A 5 5.83 4.01 8.86
N ILE A 6 5.31 4.35 10.04
CA ILE A 6 3.87 4.48 10.28
C ILE A 6 3.57 5.97 10.50
N GLU A 7 2.89 6.57 9.54
CA GLU A 7 2.39 7.93 9.65
C GLU A 7 0.95 7.92 10.18
N LYS A 8 0.70 8.66 11.26
CA LYS A 8 -0.65 8.85 11.81
C LYS A 8 -1.30 10.04 11.14
N GLN A 9 -2.35 9.77 10.36
CA GLN A 9 -3.02 10.77 9.54
C GLN A 9 -4.46 10.94 10.05
N SER A 10 -4.84 12.18 10.37
CA SER A 10 -6.24 12.53 10.56
C SER A 10 -6.92 12.72 9.21
N PRO A 11 -8.24 12.45 9.09
CA PRO A 11 -8.94 12.72 7.85
C PRO A 11 -8.96 14.23 7.57
N ALA A 12 -8.87 14.60 6.30
CA ALA A 12 -9.01 15.98 5.86
C ALA A 12 -10.46 16.47 6.02
N ILE A 13 -11.42 15.54 5.89
CA ILE A 13 -12.85 15.79 6.06
C ILE A 13 -13.40 14.72 7.01
N LEU A 14 -14.16 15.14 8.02
CA LEU A 14 -14.95 14.26 8.88
C LEU A 14 -16.36 14.84 8.98
N GLU A 15 -17.34 14.11 8.47
CA GLU A 15 -18.72 14.58 8.33
C GLU A 15 -19.69 13.62 9.01
N LYS A 16 -20.72 14.19 9.62
CA LYS A 16 -21.85 13.41 10.15
C LYS A 16 -22.81 13.09 9.00
N THR A 17 -23.18 11.83 8.86
CA THR A 17 -24.19 11.36 7.89
C THR A 17 -25.53 11.11 8.59
N ALA A 18 -26.55 10.73 7.81
CA ALA A 18 -27.87 10.39 8.37
C ALA A 18 -27.83 9.20 9.33
N ASP A 19 -26.88 8.27 9.12
CA ASP A 19 -26.76 6.99 9.80
C ASP A 19 -25.42 6.79 10.52
N GLY A 20 -24.57 7.81 10.60
CA GLY A 20 -23.28 7.74 11.30
C GLY A 20 -22.31 8.84 10.89
N PHE A 21 -21.10 8.46 10.47
CA PHE A 21 -20.04 9.39 10.09
C PHE A 21 -19.22 8.87 8.90
N PHE A 22 -18.74 9.80 8.09
CA PHE A 22 -17.89 9.57 6.93
C PHE A 22 -16.60 10.40 7.05
N ALA A 23 -15.49 9.84 6.58
CA ALA A 23 -14.19 10.48 6.58
C ALA A 23 -13.47 10.33 5.24
N ASP A 24 -12.86 11.41 4.77
CA ASP A 24 -11.97 11.46 3.60
C ASP A 24 -10.55 11.86 4.04
N PHE A 25 -9.56 10.99 3.77
CA PHE A 25 -8.15 11.23 4.06
C PHE A 25 -7.40 11.98 2.93
N ALA A 26 -8.13 12.51 1.94
CA ALA A 26 -7.67 13.21 0.72
C ALA A 26 -6.88 12.33 -0.27
N LEU A 27 -5.97 11.49 0.21
CA LEU A 27 -5.18 10.55 -0.59
C LEU A 27 -5.40 9.12 -0.11
N ALA A 28 -5.28 8.14 -1.02
CA ALA A 28 -5.33 6.73 -0.66
C ALA A 28 -3.95 6.25 -0.15
N ALA A 29 -3.93 5.43 0.90
CA ALA A 29 -2.70 4.80 1.38
C ALA A 29 -3.00 3.40 1.93
N PHE A 30 -2.03 2.51 1.87
CA PHE A 30 -2.08 1.26 2.61
C PHE A 30 -1.96 1.55 4.11
N GLY A 31 -2.91 1.05 4.89
CA GLY A 31 -2.92 1.33 6.30
C GLY A 31 -3.93 0.54 7.10
N ARG A 32 -4.03 0.94 8.37
CA ARG A 32 -5.05 0.48 9.31
C ARG A 32 -5.87 1.67 9.79
N LEU A 33 -7.17 1.46 9.98
CA LEU A 33 -8.03 2.48 10.58
C LEU A 33 -8.03 2.29 12.10
N PHE A 34 -7.45 3.24 12.82
CA PHE A 34 -7.64 3.39 14.25
C PHE A 34 -8.88 4.26 14.51
N TYR A 35 -9.70 3.84 15.47
CA TYR A 35 -10.91 4.55 15.87
C TYR A 35 -10.91 4.86 17.37
N GLU A 36 -11.43 6.03 17.72
CA GLU A 36 -11.93 6.35 19.05
C GLU A 36 -13.41 6.70 18.91
N ILE A 37 -14.31 5.86 19.42
CA ILE A 37 -15.77 6.04 19.28
C ILE A 37 -16.40 6.12 20.66
N GLU A 38 -17.21 7.14 20.88
CA GLU A 38 -18.02 7.30 22.09
C GLU A 38 -19.47 6.91 21.83
N VAL A 39 -20.04 6.09 22.73
CA VAL A 39 -21.46 5.69 22.69
C VAL A 39 -22.10 5.82 24.07
N ASP A 40 -23.38 6.19 24.10
CA ASP A 40 -24.11 6.36 25.37
C ASP A 40 -24.60 5.03 25.95
N GLU A 41 -24.84 4.03 25.10
CA GLU A 41 -25.29 2.69 25.47
C GLU A 41 -24.55 1.64 24.63
N PRO A 42 -24.38 0.39 25.13
CA PRO A 42 -23.73 -0.67 24.36
C PRO A 42 -24.45 -0.92 23.02
N CYS A 43 -23.70 -0.99 21.93
CA CYS A 43 -24.28 -1.16 20.60
C CYS A 43 -23.32 -1.87 19.64
N LYS A 44 -23.86 -2.29 18.50
CA LYS A 44 -23.07 -2.73 17.34
C LYS A 44 -23.06 -1.64 16.30
N VAL A 45 -21.89 -1.41 15.69
CA VAL A 45 -21.71 -0.50 14.55
C VAL A 45 -21.09 -1.25 13.40
N GLU A 46 -21.40 -0.82 12.19
CA GLU A 46 -20.71 -1.28 10.99
C GLU A 46 -19.67 -0.24 10.60
N MET A 47 -18.41 -0.63 10.48
CA MET A 47 -17.36 0.21 9.90
C MET A 47 -16.99 -0.28 8.52
N ALA A 48 -16.66 0.65 7.63
CA ALA A 48 -16.09 0.34 6.33
C ALA A 48 -14.91 1.25 5.99
N ILE A 49 -13.96 0.72 5.22
CA ILE A 49 -12.91 1.48 4.55
C ILE A 49 -12.90 1.13 3.07
N GLY A 50 -12.54 2.08 2.21
CA GLY A 50 -12.47 1.83 0.78
C GLY A 50 -11.87 2.95 -0.05
N GLU A 51 -11.83 2.72 -1.36
CA GLU A 51 -11.21 3.62 -2.36
C GLU A 51 -12.22 4.34 -3.25
N VAL A 52 -13.47 3.87 -3.29
CA VAL A 52 -14.49 4.31 -4.25
C VAL A 52 -15.71 4.82 -3.51
N LEU A 53 -16.28 5.92 -4.00
CA LEU A 53 -17.54 6.47 -3.50
C LEU A 53 -18.69 6.07 -4.42
N ALA A 54 -19.82 5.67 -3.84
CA ALA A 54 -21.08 5.52 -4.55
C ALA A 54 -21.76 6.88 -4.78
N ALA A 55 -21.57 7.79 -3.82
CA ALA A 55 -22.05 9.16 -3.81
C ALA A 55 -21.19 9.97 -2.82
N PRO A 56 -21.25 11.33 -2.84
CA PRO A 56 -20.60 12.13 -1.81
C PRO A 56 -20.97 11.65 -0.40
N GLY A 57 -19.95 11.41 0.44
CA GLY A 57 -20.14 10.94 1.81
C GLY A 57 -20.55 9.47 1.97
N LYS A 58 -20.49 8.65 0.91
CA LYS A 58 -20.88 7.23 0.95
C LYS A 58 -19.93 6.34 0.18
N ILE A 59 -19.29 5.40 0.88
CA ILE A 59 -18.40 4.40 0.26
C ILE A 59 -19.23 3.44 -0.61
N GLU A 60 -18.72 3.13 -1.81
CA GLU A 60 -19.28 2.11 -2.68
C GLU A 60 -19.05 0.71 -2.08
N ARG A 61 -20.13 -0.03 -1.88
CA ARG A 61 -20.09 -1.34 -1.22
C ARG A 61 -19.85 -2.48 -2.20
N GLU A 62 -20.18 -2.25 -3.47
CA GLU A 62 -19.90 -3.17 -4.57
C GLU A 62 -19.07 -2.44 -5.63
N PRO A 63 -17.83 -2.04 -5.33
CA PRO A 63 -17.07 -1.20 -6.25
C PRO A 63 -16.80 -1.95 -7.55
N GLY A 64 -16.74 -3.29 -7.54
CA GLY A 64 -16.50 -4.13 -8.70
C GLY A 64 -15.02 -4.25 -9.04
N GLY A 65 -14.63 -5.35 -9.69
CA GLY A 65 -13.22 -5.67 -9.90
C GLY A 65 -12.49 -5.85 -8.56
N TYR A 66 -11.25 -5.38 -8.47
CA TYR A 66 -10.40 -5.54 -7.29
C TYR A 66 -10.17 -4.22 -6.52
N ARG A 67 -11.09 -3.26 -6.67
CA ARG A 67 -11.11 -2.00 -5.92
C ARG A 67 -11.46 -2.28 -4.45
N CYS A 68 -10.74 -1.66 -3.53
CA CYS A 68 -10.81 -2.06 -2.13
C CYS A 68 -12.11 -1.60 -1.45
N ILE A 69 -12.75 -2.57 -0.78
CA ILE A 69 -13.77 -2.37 0.25
C ILE A 69 -13.51 -3.39 1.36
N LYS A 70 -13.43 -2.92 2.60
CA LYS A 70 -13.42 -3.78 3.79
C LYS A 70 -14.53 -3.31 4.70
N VAL A 71 -15.27 -4.26 5.27
CA VAL A 71 -16.37 -4.00 6.20
C VAL A 71 -16.13 -4.86 7.44
N ALA A 72 -16.39 -4.30 8.61
CA ALA A 72 -16.31 -4.99 9.89
C ALA A 72 -17.41 -4.52 10.82
N GLU A 73 -18.05 -5.47 11.51
CA GLU A 73 -18.90 -5.15 12.65
C GLU A 73 -18.04 -4.99 13.90
N VAL A 74 -18.35 -3.98 14.71
CA VAL A 74 -17.67 -3.72 15.98
C VAL A 74 -18.68 -3.56 17.10
N GLU A 75 -18.47 -4.32 18.17
CA GLU A 75 -19.23 -4.21 19.40
C GLU A 75 -18.61 -3.14 20.30
N LEU A 76 -19.40 -2.14 20.68
CA LEU A 76 -19.00 -1.00 21.48
C LEU A 76 -19.67 -1.07 22.85
N GLN A 77 -18.90 -0.79 23.89
CA GLN A 77 -19.40 -0.64 25.27
C GLN A 77 -19.72 0.82 25.56
N LYS A 78 -20.58 1.09 26.54
CA LYS A 78 -20.85 2.47 27.00
C LYS A 78 -19.56 3.23 27.31
N GLY A 79 -19.45 4.46 26.83
CA GLY A 79 -18.26 5.30 26.96
C GLY A 79 -17.36 5.27 25.73
N VAL A 80 -16.06 5.51 25.92
CA VAL A 80 -15.08 5.63 24.82
C VAL A 80 -14.41 4.29 24.53
N ASN A 81 -14.61 3.79 23.32
CA ASN A 81 -13.99 2.58 22.79
C ASN A 81 -12.84 2.96 21.87
N ARG A 82 -11.74 2.22 21.94
CA ARG A 82 -10.55 2.45 21.12
C ARG A 82 -10.06 1.15 20.53
N GLY A 83 -9.68 1.18 19.26
CA GLY A 83 -9.16 -0.01 18.62
C GLY A 83 -8.81 0.23 17.16
N PHE A 84 -8.35 -0.85 16.52
CA PHE A 84 -8.22 -0.90 15.08
C PHE A 84 -9.41 -1.62 14.48
N MET A 85 -9.91 -1.11 13.36
CA MET A 85 -10.86 -1.86 12.54
C MET A 85 -10.22 -3.20 12.16
N PHE A 86 -10.98 -4.28 12.31
CA PHE A 86 -10.54 -5.60 11.87
C PHE A 86 -10.47 -5.64 10.34
N ILE A 87 -9.32 -6.05 9.80
CA ILE A 87 -9.13 -6.30 8.38
C ILE A 87 -8.78 -7.78 8.23
N LYS A 88 -9.58 -8.51 7.45
CA LYS A 88 -9.30 -9.92 7.17
C LYS A 88 -7.98 -10.04 6.41
N LYS A 89 -7.14 -11.00 6.82
CA LYS A 89 -5.85 -11.31 6.19
C LYS A 89 -5.99 -11.40 4.67
N HIS A 90 -5.09 -10.74 3.95
CA HIS A 90 -5.07 -10.72 2.50
C HIS A 90 -4.78 -12.10 1.92
N ARG A 91 -5.55 -12.43 0.88
CA ARG A 91 -5.35 -13.61 0.04
C ARG A 91 -5.52 -13.22 -1.42
N SER A 92 -4.45 -13.40 -2.19
CA SER A 92 -4.48 -13.27 -3.65
C SER A 92 -5.47 -14.28 -4.28
N PRO A 93 -6.16 -13.91 -5.36
CA PRO A 93 -6.92 -14.88 -6.17
C PRO A 93 -6.02 -15.96 -6.79
N TYR A 94 -4.75 -15.66 -7.06
CA TYR A 94 -3.74 -16.58 -7.63
C TYR A 94 -2.73 -17.04 -6.58
N GLN A 95 -3.15 -17.05 -5.31
CA GLN A 95 -2.27 -17.41 -4.22
C GLN A 95 -1.69 -18.81 -4.38
N ASP A 96 -2.49 -19.74 -4.93
CA ASP A 96 -2.13 -21.14 -5.06
C ASP A 96 -1.15 -21.37 -6.24
N ASP A 97 -1.25 -20.57 -7.30
CA ASP A 97 -0.37 -20.62 -8.47
C ASP A 97 1.00 -19.98 -8.19
N TYR A 98 1.01 -18.88 -7.43
CA TYR A 98 2.20 -18.05 -7.20
C TYR A 98 2.51 -17.89 -5.71
N GLN A 99 2.59 -19.01 -4.99
CA GLN A 99 2.80 -19.00 -3.53
C GLN A 99 4.10 -18.30 -3.11
N ARG A 100 5.17 -18.43 -3.92
CA ARG A 100 6.52 -17.96 -3.57
C ARG A 100 6.74 -16.46 -3.79
N SER A 101 5.96 -15.81 -4.66
CA SER A 101 6.07 -14.37 -4.94
C SER A 101 5.23 -13.52 -3.98
N LYS A 102 4.45 -14.14 -3.08
CA LYS A 102 3.59 -13.44 -2.12
C LYS A 102 4.41 -12.59 -1.17
N VAL A 103 4.08 -11.31 -1.10
CA VAL A 103 4.63 -10.40 -0.11
C VAL A 103 3.64 -10.25 1.05
N LEU A 104 4.15 -10.40 2.27
CA LEU A 104 3.34 -10.28 3.48
C LEU A 104 3.33 -8.84 4.00
N THR A 105 2.26 -8.51 4.70
CA THR A 105 2.17 -7.25 5.45
C THR A 105 3.29 -7.15 6.47
N PRO A 106 3.99 -6.00 6.57
CA PRO A 106 5.06 -5.82 7.54
C PRO A 106 4.60 -6.10 8.98
N GLU A 107 5.41 -6.82 9.75
CA GLU A 107 5.05 -7.21 11.12
C GLU A 107 4.76 -6.00 12.02
N ASN A 108 5.50 -4.92 11.83
CA ASN A 108 5.34 -3.68 12.60
C ASN A 108 4.01 -2.95 12.32
N ALA A 109 3.25 -3.34 11.29
CA ALA A 109 1.87 -2.87 11.08
C ALA A 109 0.94 -3.27 12.25
N GLY A 110 1.27 -4.33 12.99
CA GLY A 110 0.49 -4.84 14.13
C GLY A 110 -0.87 -5.43 13.73
N GLY A 111 -1.05 -5.79 12.45
CA GLY A 111 -2.27 -6.33 11.87
C GLY A 111 -2.27 -6.21 10.34
N GLU A 112 -3.28 -6.78 9.70
CA GLU A 112 -3.45 -6.65 8.25
C GLU A 112 -3.74 -5.20 7.84
N ILE A 113 -3.30 -4.82 6.65
CA ILE A 113 -3.49 -3.49 6.04
C ILE A 113 -4.36 -3.59 4.79
N ALA A 114 -4.93 -2.48 4.36
CA ALA A 114 -5.62 -2.35 3.08
C ALA A 114 -5.38 -0.95 2.51
N PRO A 115 -5.43 -0.75 1.18
CA PRO A 115 -5.46 0.58 0.61
C PRO A 115 -6.85 1.19 0.82
N PHE A 116 -6.90 2.41 1.33
CA PHE A 116 -8.14 3.16 1.41
C PHE A 116 -7.88 4.66 1.43
N ARG A 117 -8.83 5.42 0.91
CA ARG A 117 -8.93 6.87 1.07
C ARG A 117 -10.07 7.27 2.02
N TYR A 118 -11.10 6.44 2.11
CA TYR A 118 -12.32 6.76 2.84
C TYR A 118 -12.53 5.78 4.00
N ALA A 119 -13.15 6.27 5.05
CA ALA A 119 -13.67 5.47 6.15
C ALA A 119 -15.09 5.91 6.49
N GLU A 120 -15.94 4.97 6.90
CA GLU A 120 -17.26 5.29 7.44
C GLU A 120 -17.61 4.38 8.61
N VAL A 121 -18.45 4.89 9.50
CA VAL A 121 -19.08 4.12 10.58
C VAL A 121 -20.57 4.40 10.57
N LYS A 122 -21.37 3.34 10.65
CA LYS A 122 -22.83 3.40 10.72
C LYS A 122 -23.32 2.86 12.05
N GLY A 123 -24.19 3.61 12.70
CA GLY A 123 -24.78 3.27 13.98
C GLY A 123 -25.02 4.48 14.87
N LYS A 124 -25.69 4.24 16.00
CA LYS A 124 -25.98 5.28 17.00
C LYS A 124 -24.72 5.60 17.82
N ILE A 125 -23.88 6.49 17.30
CA ILE A 125 -22.66 6.93 17.98
C ILE A 125 -22.74 8.41 18.33
N LYS A 126 -22.16 8.78 19.47
CA LYS A 126 -22.14 10.15 19.98
C LYS A 126 -21.04 10.97 19.30
N SER A 127 -19.84 10.41 19.21
CA SER A 127 -18.69 11.03 18.55
C SER A 127 -17.75 9.97 18.00
N VAL A 128 -16.97 10.35 16.99
CA VAL A 128 -15.90 9.52 16.42
C VAL A 128 -14.68 10.36 16.12
N LYS A 129 -13.51 9.77 16.34
CA LYS A 129 -12.25 10.22 15.78
C LYS A 129 -11.62 9.06 15.04
N PHE A 130 -11.28 9.30 13.77
CA PHE A 130 -10.52 8.36 12.97
C PHE A 130 -9.08 8.81 12.85
N THR A 131 -8.18 7.83 12.78
CA THR A 131 -6.78 8.04 12.44
C THR A 131 -6.33 6.90 11.53
N ARG A 132 -5.89 7.22 10.32
CA ARG A 132 -5.24 6.24 9.45
C ARG A 132 -3.80 6.10 9.89
N HIS A 133 -3.40 4.88 10.24
CA HIS A 133 -2.00 4.51 10.38
C HIS A 133 -1.54 4.06 9.00
N ALA A 134 -1.01 5.01 8.21
CA ALA A 134 -0.52 4.77 6.86
C ALA A 134 0.92 4.25 6.92
N LEU A 135 1.25 3.28 6.07
CA LEU A 135 2.57 2.65 6.03
C LEU A 135 3.33 3.08 4.78
N PHE A 136 4.60 3.41 4.95
CA PHE A 136 5.50 3.77 3.85
C PHE A 136 6.90 3.19 4.11
N ALA A 137 7.59 2.73 3.07
CA ALA A 137 9.03 2.58 3.18
C ALA A 137 9.69 3.97 3.31
N PRO A 138 10.98 4.05 3.69
CA PRO A 138 11.71 5.31 3.62
C PRO A 138 11.59 5.89 2.21
N PHE A 139 11.15 7.14 2.13
CA PHE A 139 10.91 7.86 0.89
C PHE A 139 11.27 9.33 1.12
N ASP A 140 12.19 9.86 0.33
CA ASP A 140 12.58 11.26 0.39
C ASP A 140 11.64 12.08 -0.50
N ASP A 141 10.71 12.80 0.12
CA ASP A 141 9.76 13.66 -0.59
C ASP A 141 10.43 14.85 -1.29
N ASP A 142 11.68 15.19 -0.97
CA ASP A 142 12.41 16.32 -1.58
C ASP A 142 13.46 15.88 -2.63
N ALA A 143 13.67 14.57 -2.81
CA ALA A 143 14.69 14.03 -3.71
C ALA A 143 14.48 14.36 -5.21
N ALA A 144 13.23 14.60 -5.62
CA ALA A 144 12.91 14.97 -7.00
C ALA A 144 11.75 15.96 -7.07
N GLN A 145 11.86 16.91 -8.00
CA GLN A 145 10.84 17.91 -8.29
C GLN A 145 10.62 18.00 -9.79
N PHE A 146 9.36 18.21 -10.18
CA PHE A 146 8.99 18.57 -11.54
C PHE A 146 7.93 19.67 -11.49
N ASN A 147 8.06 20.66 -12.37
CA ASN A 147 7.04 21.68 -12.56
C ASN A 147 7.13 22.24 -13.98
N CYS A 148 5.99 22.43 -14.64
CA CYS A 148 5.89 23.02 -15.95
C CYS A 148 4.66 23.93 -16.06
N SER A 149 4.46 24.56 -17.22
CA SER A 149 3.33 25.48 -17.45
C SER A 149 1.98 24.77 -17.65
N ASP A 150 1.95 23.45 -17.83
CA ASP A 150 0.70 22.67 -17.92
C ASP A 150 0.37 22.05 -16.55
N GLU A 151 -0.62 22.64 -15.87
CA GLU A 151 -1.12 22.17 -14.58
C GLU A 151 -1.58 20.70 -14.57
N ARG A 152 -1.98 20.14 -15.72
CA ARG A 152 -2.37 18.74 -15.80
C ARG A 152 -1.14 17.83 -15.69
N LEU A 153 -0.03 18.21 -16.32
CA LEU A 153 1.22 17.44 -16.22
C LEU A 153 1.80 17.51 -14.81
N ASN A 154 1.68 18.66 -14.14
CA ASN A 154 2.08 18.79 -12.73
C ASN A 154 1.26 17.82 -11.86
N LYS A 155 -0.06 17.72 -12.06
CA LYS A 155 -0.92 16.75 -11.34
C LYS A 155 -0.59 15.30 -11.66
N VAL A 156 -0.24 14.98 -12.91
CA VAL A 156 0.21 13.62 -13.28
C VAL A 156 1.51 13.27 -12.56
N TRP A 157 2.48 14.20 -12.53
CA TRP A 157 3.71 14.00 -11.79
C TRP A 157 3.48 13.74 -10.31
N GLU A 158 2.69 14.60 -9.64
CA GLU A 158 2.36 14.44 -8.22
C GLU A 158 1.66 13.09 -7.94
N PHE A 159 0.73 12.69 -8.82
CA PHE A 159 0.07 11.40 -8.72
C PHE A 159 1.06 10.23 -8.86
N CYS A 160 1.94 10.27 -9.85
CA CYS A 160 2.94 9.22 -10.07
C CYS A 160 3.94 9.14 -8.91
N LYS A 161 4.49 10.28 -8.46
CA LYS A 161 5.42 10.35 -7.33
C LYS A 161 4.80 9.83 -6.04
N TYR A 162 3.57 10.29 -5.74
CA TYR A 162 2.84 9.79 -4.57
C TYR A 162 2.54 8.30 -4.67
N SER A 163 2.23 7.79 -5.87
CA SER A 163 1.96 6.36 -6.05
C SER A 163 3.18 5.51 -5.69
N MET A 164 4.40 5.93 -6.08
CA MET A 164 5.64 5.23 -5.70
C MET A 164 5.82 5.19 -4.18
N LYS A 165 5.52 6.29 -3.49
CA LYS A 165 5.53 6.32 -2.02
C LYS A 165 4.46 5.39 -1.44
N ALA A 166 3.20 5.52 -1.88
CA ALA A 166 2.05 4.85 -1.31
C ALA A 166 2.05 3.32 -1.47
N THR A 167 2.67 2.79 -2.52
CA THR A 167 2.77 1.34 -2.76
C THR A 167 4.05 0.70 -2.18
N SER A 168 4.98 1.50 -1.66
CA SER A 168 6.25 1.01 -1.09
C SER A 168 6.11 0.28 0.26
N CYS A 169 4.92 0.30 0.86
CA CYS A 169 4.67 -0.09 2.26
C CYS A 169 5.08 -1.52 2.60
N PHE A 170 5.23 -2.40 1.62
CA PHE A 170 5.63 -3.80 1.81
C PHE A 170 7.15 -3.99 1.92
N GLY A 171 7.93 -2.97 1.54
CA GLY A 171 9.38 -3.04 1.52
C GLY A 171 9.98 -3.99 0.48
N ILE A 172 9.13 -4.45 -0.43
CA ILE A 172 9.39 -5.18 -1.67
C ILE A 172 8.35 -4.62 -2.64
N TYR A 173 8.70 -4.43 -3.91
CA TYR A 173 7.74 -3.97 -4.91
C TYR A 173 6.68 -5.04 -5.19
N VAL A 174 5.44 -4.62 -5.38
CA VAL A 174 4.30 -5.48 -5.67
C VAL A 174 3.43 -4.88 -6.78
N ASP A 175 2.63 -5.73 -7.43
CA ASP A 175 1.61 -5.34 -8.43
C ASP A 175 0.52 -4.40 -7.87
N GLY A 176 0.16 -4.59 -6.60
CA GLY A 176 -0.90 -3.83 -5.92
C GLY A 176 -1.62 -4.66 -4.86
N ASP A 177 -2.81 -4.22 -4.44
CA ASP A 177 -3.59 -4.92 -3.40
C ASP A 177 -4.24 -6.20 -3.89
N ARG A 178 -4.41 -6.37 -5.20
CA ARG A 178 -5.07 -7.56 -5.76
C ARG A 178 -4.26 -8.83 -5.46
N GLU A 179 -3.00 -8.88 -5.87
CA GLU A 179 -2.17 -10.08 -5.72
C GLU A 179 -1.13 -9.93 -4.62
N ARG A 180 -0.61 -8.71 -4.39
CA ARG A 180 0.52 -8.44 -3.50
C ARG A 180 1.70 -9.36 -3.80
N GLN A 181 2.06 -9.42 -5.08
CA GLN A 181 3.11 -10.27 -5.61
C GLN A 181 4.20 -9.44 -6.30
N ALA A 182 5.45 -9.86 -6.10
CA ALA A 182 6.60 -9.23 -6.72
C ALA A 182 6.81 -9.73 -8.17
N PHE A 183 5.87 -9.41 -9.06
CA PHE A 183 6.00 -9.72 -10.49
C PHE A 183 7.13 -8.90 -11.12
N GLU A 184 7.96 -9.54 -11.94
CA GLU A 184 9.21 -8.99 -12.46
C GLU A 184 8.99 -7.69 -13.25
N GLY A 185 7.92 -7.63 -14.06
CA GLY A 185 7.58 -6.45 -14.86
C GLY A 185 7.13 -5.27 -14.00
N ASP A 186 6.22 -5.52 -13.06
CA ASP A 186 5.74 -4.53 -12.09
C ASP A 186 6.90 -4.02 -11.21
N CYS A 187 7.76 -4.91 -10.75
CA CYS A 187 8.96 -4.56 -9.98
C CYS A 187 9.90 -3.67 -10.80
N TYR A 188 10.06 -3.94 -12.10
CA TYR A 188 10.88 -3.11 -12.98
C TYR A 188 10.33 -1.67 -13.07
N ILE A 189 9.04 -1.52 -13.34
CA ILE A 189 8.40 -0.20 -13.44
C ILE A 189 8.41 0.54 -12.10
N ASN A 190 8.13 -0.15 -10.99
CA ASN A 190 8.22 0.42 -9.64
C ASN A 190 9.65 0.90 -9.35
N ALA A 191 10.68 0.12 -9.69
CA ALA A 191 12.05 0.52 -9.45
C ALA A 191 12.46 1.76 -10.24
N LEU A 192 12.15 1.81 -11.54
CA LEU A 192 12.42 3.00 -12.35
C LEU A 192 11.70 4.24 -11.80
N GLY A 193 10.43 4.10 -11.43
CA GLY A 193 9.66 5.17 -10.81
C GLY A 193 10.29 5.64 -9.50
N ALA A 194 10.70 4.71 -8.64
CA ALA A 194 11.33 5.02 -7.36
C ALA A 194 12.70 5.70 -7.50
N TYR A 195 13.52 5.30 -8.47
CA TYR A 195 14.81 5.94 -8.76
C TYR A 195 14.63 7.39 -9.24
N CYS A 196 13.55 7.67 -9.97
CA CYS A 196 13.27 9.00 -10.50
C CYS A 196 12.53 9.93 -9.51
N THR A 197 12.10 9.44 -8.34
CA THR A 197 11.18 10.21 -7.46
C THR A 197 11.64 10.38 -6.03
N GLY A 198 12.04 9.30 -5.35
CA GLY A 198 12.21 9.33 -3.88
C GLY A 198 13.33 8.44 -3.33
N GLY A 199 14.20 7.91 -4.19
CA GLY A 199 15.40 7.18 -3.75
C GLY A 199 15.12 5.78 -3.17
N GLY A 200 14.25 4.99 -3.82
CA GLY A 200 13.86 3.64 -3.39
C GLY A 200 14.92 2.53 -3.57
N TYR A 201 16.20 2.85 -3.40
CA TYR A 201 17.30 1.89 -3.61
C TYR A 201 17.24 0.71 -2.64
N GLU A 202 16.93 0.94 -1.37
CA GLU A 202 16.82 -0.15 -0.39
C GLU A 202 15.67 -1.11 -0.73
N VAL A 203 14.51 -0.57 -1.12
CA VAL A 203 13.35 -1.37 -1.55
C VAL A 203 13.69 -2.14 -2.82
N ALA A 204 14.36 -1.52 -3.79
CA ALA A 204 14.79 -2.18 -5.02
C ALA A 204 15.79 -3.31 -4.74
N ARG A 205 16.79 -3.07 -3.89
CA ARG A 205 17.76 -4.09 -3.49
C ARG A 205 17.08 -5.28 -2.84
N ARG A 206 16.20 -5.04 -1.88
CA ARG A 206 15.43 -6.11 -1.22
C ARG A 206 14.53 -6.86 -2.19
N THR A 207 13.95 -6.15 -3.16
CA THR A 207 13.12 -6.76 -4.20
C THR A 207 13.97 -7.67 -5.08
N LEU A 208 15.16 -7.24 -5.49
CA LEU A 208 16.09 -8.07 -6.26
C LEU A 208 16.59 -9.28 -5.47
N ASP A 209 16.97 -9.11 -4.20
CA ASP A 209 17.35 -10.23 -3.33
C ASP A 209 16.20 -11.25 -3.18
N PHE A 210 14.97 -10.75 -3.03
CA PHE A 210 13.77 -11.59 -3.02
C PHE A 210 13.60 -12.35 -4.33
N MET A 211 13.60 -11.65 -5.47
CA MET A 211 13.45 -12.21 -6.83
C MET A 211 14.49 -13.26 -7.18
N ILE A 212 15.75 -13.02 -6.82
CA ILE A 212 16.84 -13.96 -7.07
C ILE A 212 16.73 -15.18 -6.14
N SER A 213 16.12 -15.03 -4.97
CA SER A 213 15.94 -16.13 -4.01
C SER A 213 14.71 -17.00 -4.30
N PHE A 214 13.69 -16.50 -5.02
CA PHE A 214 12.49 -17.25 -5.37
C PHE A 214 12.48 -17.72 -6.83
N TYR A 215 11.58 -18.65 -7.17
CA TYR A 215 11.49 -19.19 -8.54
C TYR A 215 10.81 -18.18 -9.48
N PRO A 216 11.47 -17.76 -10.58
CA PRO A 216 10.96 -16.73 -11.47
C PRO A 216 9.65 -17.16 -12.14
N ILE A 217 8.78 -16.20 -12.45
CA ILE A 217 7.43 -16.52 -12.94
C ILE A 217 7.51 -17.34 -14.24
N PRO A 218 6.51 -18.20 -14.55
CA PRO A 218 6.57 -19.07 -15.73
C PRO A 218 6.63 -18.31 -17.08
N ALA A 219 6.18 -17.05 -17.11
CA ALA A 219 6.21 -16.20 -18.30
C ALA A 219 7.66 -15.79 -18.63
N ILE A 220 8.22 -16.40 -19.67
CA ILE A 220 9.66 -16.31 -19.98
C ILE A 220 10.10 -14.90 -20.36
N GLU A 221 9.22 -14.13 -20.99
CA GLU A 221 9.47 -12.75 -21.41
C GLU A 221 9.64 -11.82 -20.20
N TYR A 222 8.95 -12.11 -19.09
CA TYR A 222 9.06 -11.33 -17.86
C TYR A 222 10.31 -11.67 -17.06
N ARG A 223 10.86 -12.89 -17.19
CA ARG A 223 12.12 -13.26 -16.53
C ARG A 223 13.30 -12.39 -16.97
N LEU A 224 13.22 -11.80 -18.16
CA LEU A 224 14.23 -10.88 -18.69
C LEU A 224 14.28 -9.54 -17.94
N PHE A 225 13.24 -9.18 -17.18
CA PHE A 225 13.27 -7.94 -16.40
C PHE A 225 14.22 -8.02 -15.21
N THR A 226 14.47 -9.19 -14.61
CA THR A 226 15.41 -9.31 -13.49
C THR A 226 16.84 -8.87 -13.84
N PRO A 227 17.49 -9.40 -14.90
CA PRO A 227 18.83 -8.93 -15.27
C PRO A 227 18.85 -7.47 -15.73
N ILE A 228 17.77 -6.98 -16.35
CA ILE A 228 17.63 -5.55 -16.70
C ILE A 228 17.57 -4.69 -15.43
N LEU A 229 16.75 -5.08 -14.46
CA LEU A 229 16.57 -4.37 -13.20
C LEU A 229 17.87 -4.36 -12.37
N VAL A 230 18.68 -5.41 -12.44
CA VAL A 230 19.98 -5.50 -11.77
C VAL A 230 20.99 -4.55 -12.39
N ARG A 231 21.04 -4.50 -13.74
CA ARG A 231 21.83 -3.50 -14.46
C ARG A 231 21.39 -2.09 -14.05
N ASP A 232 20.09 -1.82 -14.08
CA ASP A 232 19.57 -0.48 -13.81
C ASP A 232 19.79 -0.09 -12.34
N TYR A 233 19.60 -1.01 -11.39
CA TYR A 233 19.97 -0.79 -10.00
C TYR A 233 21.43 -0.37 -9.87
N PHE A 234 22.37 -1.09 -10.51
CA PHE A 234 23.78 -0.72 -10.49
C PHE A 234 24.01 0.68 -11.06
N LEU A 235 23.40 1.00 -12.21
CA LEU A 235 23.56 2.30 -12.87
C LEU A 235 23.01 3.47 -12.04
N TYR A 236 21.88 3.28 -11.36
CA TYR A 236 21.25 4.33 -10.56
C TYR A 236 21.81 4.44 -9.13
N SER A 237 22.24 3.33 -8.51
CA SER A 237 22.72 3.31 -7.11
C SER A 237 24.24 3.44 -6.98
N GLY A 238 25.00 3.01 -7.99
CA GLY A 238 26.45 2.89 -7.92
C GLY A 238 26.96 1.76 -7.01
N ASP A 239 26.10 0.92 -6.45
CA ASP A 239 26.48 -0.18 -5.54
C ASP A 239 27.12 -1.35 -6.31
N THR A 240 28.45 -1.29 -6.46
CA THR A 240 29.23 -2.30 -7.18
C THR A 240 29.28 -3.64 -6.46
N ASP A 241 29.16 -3.65 -5.13
CA ASP A 241 29.42 -4.85 -4.33
C ASP A 241 28.27 -5.83 -4.46
N ILE A 242 27.03 -5.37 -4.29
CA ILE A 242 25.86 -6.24 -4.47
C ILE A 242 25.68 -6.65 -5.94
N TYR A 243 26.01 -5.76 -6.88
CA TYR A 243 25.97 -6.07 -8.31
C TYR A 243 26.89 -7.23 -8.67
N ARG A 244 28.13 -7.27 -8.14
CA ARG A 244 29.06 -8.39 -8.39
C ARG A 244 28.52 -9.71 -7.87
N TYR A 245 27.91 -9.71 -6.68
CA TYR A 245 27.28 -10.89 -6.09
C TYR A 245 26.15 -11.43 -6.97
N TRP A 246 25.21 -10.57 -7.34
CA TRP A 246 24.09 -10.93 -8.21
C TRP A 246 24.54 -11.41 -9.59
N LYS A 247 25.54 -10.75 -10.19
CA LYS A 247 26.12 -11.15 -11.48
C LYS A 247 26.71 -12.56 -11.44
N SER A 248 27.31 -12.97 -10.32
CA SER A 248 27.84 -14.34 -10.18
C SER A 248 26.76 -15.39 -9.99
N ASP A 249 25.63 -15.05 -9.37
CA ASP A 249 24.57 -16.00 -8.99
C ASP A 249 23.51 -16.20 -10.09
N MET A 250 23.25 -15.16 -10.91
CA MET A 250 22.20 -15.19 -11.94
C MET A 250 22.34 -16.25 -13.04
N PRO A 251 23.53 -16.55 -13.59
CA PRO A 251 23.65 -17.51 -14.67
C PRO A 251 23.08 -18.89 -14.32
N GLU A 252 23.18 -19.33 -13.07
CA GLU A 252 22.63 -20.63 -12.63
C GLU A 252 21.10 -20.60 -12.41
N LYS A 253 20.50 -19.41 -12.27
CA LYS A 253 19.09 -19.23 -11.93
C LYS A 253 18.21 -18.81 -13.11
N PHE A 254 18.81 -18.28 -14.17
CA PHE A 254 18.11 -17.79 -15.37
C PHE A 254 18.53 -18.49 -16.67
N MET A 255 19.40 -19.52 -16.60
CA MET A 255 19.62 -20.53 -17.66
C MET A 255 18.89 -21.83 -17.31
#